data_AF-A0A5E4HTA5-F1
#
_entry.id   AF-A0A5E4HTA5-F1
#
_cell.length_a   1.000
_cell.length_b   1.000
_cell.length_c   1.000
_cell.angle_alpha   90.00
_cell.angle_beta   90.00
_cell.angle_gamma   90.00
#
_symmetry.space_group_name_H-M   'P 1'
#
loop_
_entity.id
_entity.type
_entity.pdbx_description
1 polymer ?
#
loop_
_entity_poly.entity_id
_entity_poly.type
_entity_poly.pdbx_seq_one_letter_code
_entity_poly.pdbx_strand_id
1 'polypeptide(L)' 'MQIDPICGMQVDENTAKFKSEYKGKTYYFCSPGCKKTFDSEPEKYIKSGPVGMGDKKPWWKFW' A
#
# COMPACT_ATOMS: atom_id res chain seq x y z
N MET A 1 11.34 0.49 8.63
CA MET A 1 10.74 1.35 7.59
C MET A 1 9.87 0.50 6.68
N GLN A 2 8.61 0.87 6.52
CA GLN A 2 7.56 0.11 5.83
C GLN A 2 7.00 0.93 4.67
N ILE A 3 6.44 0.27 3.65
CA ILE A 3 5.81 0.95 2.52
C ILE A 3 4.29 0.93 2.70
N ASP A 4 3.67 2.10 2.63
CA ASP A 4 2.22 2.23 2.59
C ASP A 4 1.69 1.52 1.33
N PRO A 5 0.88 0.45 1.45
CA PRO A 5 0.42 -0.34 0.31
C PRO A 5 -0.63 0.40 -0.54
N ILE A 6 -1.12 1.57 -0.10
CA ILE A 6 -2.03 2.41 -0.87
C ILE A 6 -1.23 3.35 -1.77
N CYS A 7 -0.36 4.17 -1.20
CA CYS A 7 0.30 5.26 -1.92
C CYS A 7 1.78 5.01 -2.24
N GLY A 8 2.40 3.99 -1.67
CA GLY A 8 3.82 3.68 -1.85
C GLY A 8 4.78 4.56 -1.04
N MET A 9 4.27 5.43 -0.16
CA MET A 9 5.14 6.24 0.71
C MET A 9 5.83 5.37 1.76
N GLN A 10 7.06 5.75 2.08
CA GLN A 10 7.80 5.15 3.19
C GLN A 10 7.30 5.70 4.52
N VAL A 11 7.03 4.79 5.44
CA VAL A 11 6.49 5.05 6.78
C VAL A 11 7.42 4.41 7.80
N ASP A 12 7.79 5.15 8.83
CA ASP A 12 8.55 4.59 9.95
C ASP A 12 7.60 3.84 10.89
N GLU A 13 7.78 2.53 11.02
CA GLU A 13 6.93 1.66 11.85
C GLU A 13 7.00 1.99 13.35
N ASN A 14 8.10 2.61 13.81
CA ASN A 14 8.27 2.99 15.21
C ASN A 14 7.46 4.23 15.58
N THR A 15 7.15 5.09 14.60
CA THR A 15 6.42 6.35 14.80
C THR A 15 5.07 6.39 14.09
N ALA A 16 4.75 5.35 13.31
CA ALA A 16 3.50 5.23 12.57
C ALA A 16 2.27 5.24 13.49
N LYS A 17 1.46 6.29 13.38
CA LYS A 17 0.19 6.40 14.11
C LYS A 17 -0.92 5.57 13.47
N PHE A 18 -0.83 5.30 12.18
CA PHE A 18 -1.86 4.61 11.41
C PHE A 18 -1.35 3.23 11.01
N LYS A 19 -2.00 2.20 11.55
CA LYS A 19 -1.67 0.79 11.28
C LYS A 19 -2.91 -0.08 11.27
N SER A 20 -2.86 -1.21 10.58
CA SER A 20 -3.96 -2.18 10.55
C SER A 20 -3.42 -3.59 10.43
N GLU A 21 -4.05 -4.52 11.14
CA GLU A 21 -3.67 -5.93 11.12
C GLU A 21 -4.57 -6.67 10.15
N TYR A 22 -3.95 -7.37 9.20
CA TYR A 22 -4.67 -8.17 8.22
C TYR A 22 -3.91 -9.48 7.95
N LYS A 23 -4.60 -10.62 8.10
CA LYS A 23 -4.03 -11.97 7.93
C LYS A 23 -2.73 -12.19 8.73
N GLY A 24 -2.69 -11.68 9.97
CA GLY A 24 -1.53 -11.82 10.87
C GLY A 24 -0.33 -10.94 10.50
N LYS A 25 -0.48 -9.96 9.60
CA LYS A 25 0.54 -8.96 9.27
C LYS A 25 0.05 -7.57 9.64
N THR A 26 0.95 -6.76 10.21
CA THR A 26 0.71 -5.34 10.48
C THR A 26 1.12 -4.50 9.28
N TYR A 27 0.18 -3.73 8.74
CA TYR A 27 0.38 -2.75 7.68
C TYR A 27 0.42 -1.35 8.28
N TYR A 28 1.25 -0.47 7.71
CA TYR A 28 1.49 0.88 8.21
C TYR A 28 1.14 1.90 7.12
N PHE A 29 0.59 3.04 7.52
CA PHE A 29 0.05 4.03 6.59
C PHE A 29 0.56 5.44 6.89
N CYS A 30 0.79 6.21 5.84
CA CYS A 30 1.26 7.60 5.96
C CYS A 30 0.15 8.54 6.46
N SER A 31 -1.11 8.14 6.29
CA SER A 31 -2.28 8.99 6.55
C SER A 31 -3.49 8.16 7.00
N PRO A 32 -4.47 8.77 7.70
CA PRO A 32 -5.70 8.08 8.08
C PRO A 32 -6.54 7.69 6.86
N GLY A 33 -6.44 8.44 5.76
CA GLY A 33 -7.10 8.12 4.50
C GLY A 33 -6.60 6.80 3.91
N CYS A 34 -5.28 6.61 3.86
CA CYS A 34 -4.69 5.35 3.36
C CYS A 34 -5.10 4.15 4.23
N LYS A 35 -5.08 4.30 5.56
CA LYS A 35 -5.60 3.26 6.47
C LYS A 35 -7.06 2.90 6.16
N LYS A 36 -7.93 3.90 6.04
CA LYS A 36 -9.36 3.68 5.76
C LYS A 36 -9.59 2.99 4.41
N THR A 37 -8.84 3.38 3.39
CA THR A 37 -8.88 2.74 2.06
C THR A 37 -8.44 1.28 2.15
N PHE A 38 -7.35 1.00 2.87
CA PHE A 38 -6.88 -0.36 3.09
C PHE A 38 -7.91 -1.20 3.86
N ASP A 39 -8.48 -0.68 4.94
CA ASP A 39 -9.48 -1.39 5.75
C ASP A 39 -10.75 -1.74 4.97
N SER A 40 -11.08 -0.96 3.93
CA SER A 40 -12.26 -1.18 3.10
C SER A 40 -12.07 -2.30 2.08
N GLU A 41 -10.87 -2.41 1.49
CA GLU A 41 -10.55 -3.42 0.46
C GLU A 41 -9.14 -4.02 0.63
N PRO A 42 -8.79 -4.64 1.78
CA PRO A 42 -7.40 -5.00 2.08
C PRO A 42 -6.83 -6.02 1.08
N GLU A 43 -7.68 -6.94 0.58
CA GLU A 43 -7.29 -7.97 -0.39
C GLU A 43 -6.71 -7.42 -1.69
N LYS A 44 -7.18 -6.25 -2.13
CA LYS A 44 -6.76 -5.58 -3.36
C LYS A 44 -5.34 -5.05 -3.25
N TYR A 45 -4.99 -4.52 -2.07
CA TYR A 45 -3.70 -3.88 -1.84
C TYR A 45 -2.61 -4.87 -1.38
N ILE A 46 -2.99 -6.02 -0.81
CA ILE A 46 -2.00 -7.05 -0.44
C ILE A 46 -1.53 -7.91 -1.62
N LYS A 47 -2.33 -8.02 -2.71
CA LYS A 47 -1.98 -8.83 -3.89
C LYS A 47 -1.23 -8.05 -4.97
N SER A 48 -1.39 -6.72 -5.00
CA SER A 48 -0.95 -5.89 -6.12
C SER A 48 0.17 -4.89 -5.78
N GLY A 49 0.61 -4.80 -4.52
CA GLY A 49 1.57 -3.75 -4.12
C GLY A 49 0.96 -2.34 -4.27
N PRO A 50 1.76 -1.26 -4.10
CA PRO A 50 1.24 0.11 -4.10
C PRO A 50 0.47 0.45 -5.38
N VAL A 51 -0.84 0.60 -5.24
CA VAL A 51 -1.78 0.95 -6.31
C VAL A 51 -1.65 2.45 -6.58
N GLY A 52 -0.60 2.82 -7.31
CA GLY A 52 -0.28 4.21 -7.62
C GLY A 52 0.87 4.38 -8.60
N MET A 53 1.75 3.39 -8.73
CA MET A 53 2.61 3.27 -9.91
C MET A 53 1.90 2.36 -10.90
N GLY A 54 0.91 2.95 -11.57
CA GLY A 54 0.19 2.29 -12.65
C GLY A 54 1.16 1.62 -13.61
N ASP A 55 0.80 0.39 -13.96
CA ASP A 55 1.27 -0.38 -15.09
C ASP A 55 1.87 0.51 -16.18
N LYS A 56 3.18 0.74 -16.13
CA LYS A 56 3.93 1.04 -17.35
C LYS A 56 3.90 -0.26 -18.13
N LYS A 57 2.82 -0.46 -18.89
CA LYS A 57 2.78 -1.44 -19.98
C LYS A 57 4.11 -1.25 -20.71
N PRO A 58 4.90 -2.32 -20.88
CA PRO A 58 6.18 -2.14 -21.53
C PRO A 58 5.93 -1.67 -22.95
N TRP A 59 6.34 -0.43 -23.25
CA TRP A 59 6.15 0.23 -24.55
C TRP A 59 6.80 -0.54 -25.72
N TRP A 60 7.62 -1.56 -25.42
CA TRP A 60 8.26 -2.46 -26.38
C TRP A 60 7.40 -3.65 -26.82
N LYS A 61 6.19 -3.85 -26.27
CA LYS A 61 5.35 -5.03 -26.59
C LYS A 61 4.38 -4.82 -27.76
N PHE A 62 4.55 -3.74 -28.52
CA PHE A 62 3.71 -3.37 -29.68
C PHE A 62 4.53 -2.93 -30.91
N TRP A 63 5.78 -3.39 -31.05
CA TRP A 63 6.54 -3.32 -32.30
C TRP A 63 7.03 -4.72 -32.70
#